data_AF-A0A2I1KQS6-F1
#
_entry.id   AF-A0A2I1KQS6-F1
#
_cell.length_a   1.000
_cell.length_b   1.000
_cell.length_c   1.000
_cell.angle_alpha   90.00
_cell.angle_beta   90.00
_cell.angle_gamma   90.00
#
_symmetry.space_group_name_H-M   'P 1'
#
loop_
_entity.id
_entity.type
_entity.pdbx_description
1 polymer ?
#
loop_
_entity_poly.entity_id
_entity_poly.type
_entity_poly.pdbx_seq_one_letter_code
_entity_poly.pdbx_strand_id
1 'polypeptide(L)'
;MTSPSSDLPRLDEVVDLGSWSRFQPTLARFLDDAPSHLGNLTILLTAPAPVVTPQSLHQRWGLRSLLRRGPALAASQEVPGVVLTTRADGVEVDLPILDAAGAVLLAPQAQEELQALGWQQHTDVLARLLPDGASAAQAVARVLIEVLEVPHPADLDHLVTSVD
;
A
#
# COMPACT_ATOMS: atom_id res chain seq x y z
N MET A 1 -9.12 36.05 11.21
CA MET A 1 -8.18 35.30 10.36
C MET A 1 -8.71 33.88 10.31
N THR A 2 -9.23 33.51 9.15
CA THR A 2 -9.82 32.20 8.84
C THR A 2 -8.78 31.11 9.02
N SER A 3 -9.10 30.08 9.80
CA SER A 3 -8.37 28.82 9.80
C SER A 3 -8.25 28.31 8.36
N PRO A 4 -7.10 27.79 7.90
CA PRO A 4 -7.10 27.00 6.68
C PRO A 4 -7.90 25.74 6.99
N SER A 5 -9.15 25.69 6.53
CA SER A 5 -9.87 24.43 6.41
C SER A 5 -9.03 23.56 5.49
N SER A 6 -8.54 22.43 6.00
CA SER A 6 -7.92 21.37 5.21
C SER A 6 -8.95 20.82 4.23
N ASP A 7 -9.15 21.50 3.10
CA ASP A 7 -10.11 21.12 2.06
C ASP A 7 -9.40 20.16 1.08
N LEU A 8 -8.90 19.06 1.63
CA LEU A 8 -8.38 17.98 0.78
C LEU A 8 -9.56 17.29 0.11
N PRO A 9 -9.48 17.01 -1.20
CA PRO A 9 -10.55 16.33 -1.89
C PRO A 9 -10.76 14.95 -1.27
N ARG A 10 -12.01 14.53 -1.16
CA ARG A 10 -12.30 13.13 -0.85
C ARG A 10 -11.86 12.26 -2.02
N LEU A 11 -11.21 11.14 -1.73
CA LEU A 11 -10.59 10.33 -2.77
C LEU A 11 -11.64 9.76 -3.73
N ASP A 12 -12.79 9.32 -3.22
CA ASP A 12 -13.91 8.77 -4.00
C ASP A 12 -14.60 9.79 -4.92
N GLU A 13 -14.38 11.09 -4.70
CA GLU A 13 -14.87 12.15 -5.59
C GLU A 13 -13.93 12.39 -6.78
N VAL A 14 -12.64 12.05 -6.66
CA VAL A 14 -11.60 12.32 -7.67
C VAL A 14 -11.01 11.06 -8.32
N VAL A 15 -11.12 9.90 -7.66
CA VAL A 15 -10.69 8.58 -8.14
C VAL A 15 -11.90 7.65 -8.22
N ASP A 16 -12.09 7.01 -9.38
CA ASP A 16 -13.20 6.08 -9.61
C ASP A 16 -12.94 4.74 -8.93
N LEU A 17 -13.55 4.52 -7.76
CA LEU A 17 -13.52 3.26 -7.03
C LEU A 17 -14.56 2.24 -7.54
N GLY A 18 -15.34 2.59 -8.56
CA GLY A 18 -16.43 1.77 -9.10
C GLY A 18 -15.98 0.65 -10.05
N SER A 19 -14.72 0.68 -10.52
CA SER A 19 -14.17 -0.40 -11.34
C SER A 19 -12.64 -0.31 -11.44
N TRP A 20 -11.95 -1.45 -11.52
CA TRP A 20 -10.49 -1.48 -11.74
C TRP A 20 -10.04 -0.76 -13.02
N SER A 21 -10.84 -0.84 -14.09
CA SER A 21 -10.50 -0.22 -15.38
C SER A 21 -10.55 1.31 -15.35
N ARG A 22 -11.34 1.91 -14.46
CA ARG A 22 -11.39 3.36 -14.26
C ARG A 22 -10.55 3.83 -13.07
N PHE A 23 -10.38 2.98 -12.07
CA PHE A 23 -9.53 3.22 -10.91
C PHE A 23 -8.12 3.65 -11.33
N GLN A 24 -7.44 2.82 -12.12
CA GLN A 24 -6.05 3.09 -12.50
C GLN A 24 -5.86 4.43 -13.24
N PRO A 25 -6.60 4.75 -14.33
CA PRO A 25 -6.41 6.03 -15.03
C PRO A 25 -6.84 7.25 -14.20
N THR A 26 -7.85 7.14 -13.33
CA THR A 26 -8.26 8.26 -12.48
C THR A 26 -7.30 8.51 -11.33
N LEU A 27 -6.78 7.44 -10.70
CA LEU A 27 -5.71 7.54 -9.70
C LEU A 27 -4.44 8.14 -10.31
N ALA A 28 -4.04 7.70 -11.51
CA ALA A 28 -2.88 8.23 -12.20
C ALA A 28 -2.97 9.75 -12.38
N ARG A 29 -4.10 10.21 -12.91
CA ARG A 29 -4.36 11.64 -13.10
C ARG A 29 -4.31 12.40 -11.78
N PHE A 30 -4.93 11.87 -10.73
CA PHE A 30 -4.93 12.52 -9.43
C PHE A 30 -3.51 12.67 -8.86
N LEU A 31 -2.68 11.64 -8.98
CA LEU A 31 -1.28 11.66 -8.53
C LEU A 31 -0.41 12.64 -9.32
N ASP A 32 -0.64 12.78 -10.62
CA ASP A 32 0.09 13.73 -11.48
C ASP A 32 -0.33 15.19 -11.19
N ASP A 33 -1.61 15.42 -10.88
CA ASP A 33 -2.15 16.75 -10.61
C ASP A 33 -1.83 17.24 -9.18
N ALA A 34 -1.75 16.31 -8.21
CA ALA A 34 -1.60 16.63 -6.77
C ALA A 34 -0.39 17.52 -6.42
N PRO A 35 0.86 17.29 -6.90
CA PRO A 35 2.02 18.12 -6.56
C PRO A 35 1.82 19.61 -6.86
N SER A 36 1.09 19.92 -7.93
CA SER A 36 0.88 21.30 -8.39
C SER A 36 -0.20 22.04 -7.61
N HIS A 37 -1.12 21.31 -6.98
CA HIS A 37 -2.34 21.86 -6.39
C HIS A 37 -2.42 21.68 -4.87
N LEU A 38 -1.86 20.58 -4.37
CA LEU A 38 -1.97 20.11 -2.98
C LEU A 38 -0.61 19.97 -2.30
N GLY A 39 0.49 20.09 -3.05
CA GLY A 39 1.85 19.86 -2.54
C GLY A 39 2.12 18.38 -2.30
N ASN A 40 2.84 18.07 -1.22
CA ASN A 40 3.13 16.69 -0.84
C ASN A 40 1.87 16.06 -0.24
N LEU A 41 1.29 15.12 -0.98
CA LEU A 41 0.08 14.41 -0.63
C LEU A 41 0.42 12.99 -0.24
N THR A 42 -0.19 12.50 0.84
CA THR A 42 -0.14 11.10 1.24
C THR A 42 -1.53 10.50 1.19
N ILE A 43 -1.66 9.37 0.47
CA ILE A 43 -2.88 8.58 0.34
C ILE A 43 -2.63 7.22 0.96
N LEU A 44 -3.46 6.79 1.90
CA LEU A 44 -3.48 5.42 2.40
C LEU A 44 -4.68 4.70 1.79
N LEU A 45 -4.45 3.55 1.15
CA LEU A 45 -5.47 2.62 0.66
C LEU A 45 -5.39 1.34 1.47
N THR A 46 -6.45 1.01 2.21
CA THR A 46 -6.46 -0.14 3.12
C THR A 46 -7.35 -1.24 2.57
N ALA A 47 -6.85 -2.48 2.57
CA ALA A 47 -7.60 -3.65 2.14
C ALA A 47 -8.75 -3.96 3.13
N PRO A 48 -9.84 -4.59 2.67
CA PRO A 48 -11.00 -4.88 3.53
C PRO A 48 -10.76 -6.03 4.52
N ALA A 49 -9.72 -6.85 4.30
CA ALA A 49 -9.45 -8.04 5.10
C ALA A 49 -7.95 -8.34 5.22
N PRO A 50 -7.52 -9.03 6.29
CA PRO A 50 -6.15 -9.53 6.42
C PRO A 50 -5.83 -10.55 5.32
N VAL A 51 -4.63 -10.47 4.77
CA VAL A 51 -4.18 -11.33 3.65
C VAL A 51 -3.28 -12.47 4.11
N VAL A 52 -2.72 -12.39 5.32
CA VAL A 52 -1.84 -13.42 5.88
C VAL A 52 -2.61 -14.33 6.81
N THR A 53 -2.51 -15.62 6.54
CA THR A 53 -3.02 -16.67 7.45
C THR A 53 -1.85 -17.35 8.18
N PRO A 54 -2.06 -17.90 9.39
CA PRO A 54 -1.03 -18.68 10.09
C PRO A 54 -0.47 -19.83 9.25
N GLN A 55 -1.28 -20.40 8.36
CA GLN A 55 -0.88 -21.47 7.44
C GLN A 55 0.13 -21.00 6.39
N SER A 56 -0.08 -19.80 5.82
CA SER A 56 0.85 -19.20 4.85
C SER A 56 2.25 -18.95 5.44
N LEU A 57 2.31 -18.63 6.74
CA LEU A 57 3.58 -18.48 7.47
C LEU A 57 4.27 -19.84 7.69
N HIS A 58 3.51 -20.90 7.99
CA HIS A 58 4.06 -22.21 8.28
C HIS A 58 4.67 -22.94 7.07
N GLN A 59 4.12 -22.73 5.85
CA GLN A 59 4.58 -23.43 4.64
C GLN A 59 6.07 -23.24 4.34
N ARG A 60 6.68 -22.12 4.76
CA ARG A 60 8.10 -21.82 4.49
C ARG A 60 9.04 -22.20 5.64
N TRP A 61 8.55 -22.26 6.88
CA TRP A 61 9.40 -22.44 8.05
C TRP A 61 9.37 -23.82 8.69
N GLY A 62 8.60 -24.76 8.12
CA GLY A 62 8.26 -26.09 8.66
C GLY A 62 9.38 -27.02 9.18
N LEU A 63 10.66 -26.69 9.03
CA LEU A 63 11.78 -27.36 9.73
C LEU A 63 12.87 -26.40 10.26
N ARG A 64 12.92 -25.15 9.76
CA ARG A 64 13.89 -24.12 10.20
C ARG A 64 13.43 -23.33 11.43
N SER A 65 12.12 -23.26 11.69
CA SER A 65 11.57 -22.63 12.91
C SER A 65 11.98 -23.38 14.17
N LEU A 66 12.16 -24.71 14.09
CA LEU A 66 12.59 -25.55 15.21
C LEU A 66 14.03 -25.23 15.68
N LEU A 67 14.85 -24.61 14.83
CA LEU A 67 16.25 -24.27 15.12
C LEU A 67 16.45 -22.81 15.51
N ARG A 68 15.49 -21.92 15.23
CA ARG A 68 15.55 -20.51 15.62
C ARG A 68 14.73 -20.28 16.90
N ARG A 69 15.42 -20.08 18.03
CA ARG A 69 14.89 -19.46 19.27
C ARG A 69 14.60 -17.95 19.07
N GLY A 70 14.01 -17.57 17.94
CA GLY A 70 13.45 -16.24 17.74
C GLY A 70 11.96 -16.25 18.09
N PRO A 71 11.34 -15.09 18.40
CA PRO A 71 9.90 -15.02 18.55
C PRO A 71 9.24 -15.55 17.28
N ALA A 72 8.23 -16.41 17.44
CA ALA A 72 7.45 -16.90 16.31
C ALA A 72 6.79 -15.70 15.63
N LEU A 73 7.10 -15.46 14.36
CA LEU A 73 6.41 -14.45 13.56
C LEU A 73 4.93 -14.83 13.49
N ALA A 74 4.07 -14.00 14.08
CA ALA A 74 2.63 -14.21 14.08
C ALA A 74 2.02 -13.59 12.82
N ALA A 75 0.91 -14.14 12.33
CA ALA A 75 0.11 -13.50 11.31
C ALA A 75 -0.67 -12.35 11.95
N SER A 76 -0.58 -11.15 11.37
CA SER A 76 -1.36 -10.02 11.85
C SER A 76 -2.86 -10.25 11.61
N GLN A 77 -3.69 -9.73 12.51
CA GLN A 77 -5.15 -9.62 12.31
C GLN A 77 -5.53 -8.23 11.78
N GLU A 78 -4.56 -7.33 11.63
CA GLU A 78 -4.76 -6.02 11.03
C GLU A 78 -4.84 -6.14 9.51
N VAL A 79 -5.56 -5.18 8.92
CA VAL A 79 -5.70 -5.08 7.47
C VAL A 79 -4.47 -4.39 6.88
N PRO A 80 -3.86 -4.95 5.83
CA PRO A 80 -2.73 -4.31 5.17
C PRO A 80 -3.21 -3.09 4.36
N GLY A 81 -2.31 -2.14 4.15
CA GLY A 81 -2.57 -0.99 3.30
C GLY A 81 -1.37 -0.62 2.44
N VAL A 82 -1.63 0.13 1.38
CA VAL A 82 -0.64 0.76 0.50
C VAL A 82 -0.66 2.25 0.76
N VAL A 83 0.51 2.83 1.01
CA VAL A 83 0.69 4.27 1.18
C VAL A 83 1.31 4.83 -0.10
N LEU A 84 0.70 5.85 -0.67
CA LEU A 84 1.25 6.60 -1.80
C LEU A 84 1.62 7.99 -1.31
N THR A 85 2.85 8.42 -1.54
CA THR A 85 3.32 9.77 -1.21
C THR A 85 3.79 10.47 -2.48
N THR A 86 3.14 11.56 -2.85
CA THR A 86 3.60 12.39 -3.96
C THR A 86 4.82 13.19 -3.54
N ARG A 87 5.82 13.22 -4.43
CA ARG A 87 7.10 13.90 -4.25
C ARG A 87 7.42 14.71 -5.50
N ALA A 88 8.39 15.60 -5.40
CA ALA A 88 8.84 16.39 -6.55
C ALA A 88 9.50 15.53 -7.65
N ASP A 89 10.04 14.37 -7.29
CA ASP A 89 10.77 13.44 -8.15
C ASP A 89 9.97 12.18 -8.53
N GLY A 90 8.68 12.12 -8.17
CA GLY A 90 7.79 11.02 -8.52
C GLY A 90 6.76 10.70 -7.44
N VAL A 91 6.31 9.45 -7.40
CA VAL A 91 5.39 8.93 -6.39
C VAL A 91 6.08 7.77 -5.69
N GLU A 92 6.30 7.90 -4.39
CA GLU A 92 6.74 6.79 -3.55
C GLU A 92 5.54 5.96 -3.13
N VAL A 93 5.67 4.66 -3.28
CA VAL A 93 4.65 3.69 -2.87
C VAL A 93 5.27 2.79 -1.81
N ASP A 94 4.67 2.81 -0.63
CA ASP A 94 5.10 2.08 0.54
C ASP A 94 4.06 1.02 0.91
N LEU A 95 4.55 -0.13 1.33
CA LEU A 95 3.74 -1.28 1.68
C LEU A 95 4.28 -1.90 2.98
N PRO A 96 3.66 -1.59 4.14
CA PRO A 96 4.06 -2.15 5.42
C PRO A 96 4.02 -3.67 5.42
N ILE A 97 5.08 -4.28 5.92
CA ILE A 97 5.27 -5.73 6.01
C ILE A 97 4.89 -6.23 7.39
N LEU A 98 5.03 -5.38 8.41
CA LEU A 98 4.73 -5.66 9.80
C LEU A 98 3.71 -4.65 10.35
N ASP A 99 2.86 -5.10 11.26
CA ASP A 99 2.00 -4.22 12.04
C ASP A 99 2.77 -3.55 13.20
N ALA A 100 2.10 -2.67 13.94
CA ALA A 100 2.70 -1.95 15.07
C ALA A 100 3.18 -2.88 16.21
N ALA A 101 2.65 -4.11 16.30
CA ALA A 101 3.06 -5.13 17.25
C ALA A 101 4.19 -6.04 16.71
N GLY A 102 4.63 -5.84 15.46
CA GLY A 102 5.64 -6.65 14.78
C GLY A 102 5.10 -7.96 14.21
N ALA A 103 3.79 -8.15 14.11
CA ALA A 103 3.20 -9.29 13.43
C ALA A 103 3.15 -9.05 11.90
N VAL A 104 3.13 -10.12 11.13
CA VAL A 104 3.32 -10.09 9.67
C VAL A 104 2.01 -9.71 8.96
N LEU A 105 2.03 -8.60 8.22
CA LEU A 105 0.97 -8.13 7.33
C LEU A 105 1.08 -8.73 5.92
N LEU A 106 2.28 -9.11 5.49
CA LEU A 106 2.54 -9.68 4.16
C LEU A 106 3.37 -10.94 4.21
N ALA A 107 2.88 -11.99 3.54
CA ALA A 107 3.58 -13.26 3.50
C ALA A 107 4.96 -13.12 2.82
N PRO A 108 5.99 -13.86 3.27
CA PRO A 108 7.33 -13.78 2.69
C PRO A 108 7.39 -14.02 1.17
N GLN A 109 6.48 -14.84 0.63
CA GLN A 109 6.40 -15.10 -0.80
C GLN A 109 6.01 -13.84 -1.60
N ALA A 110 4.98 -13.13 -1.14
CA ALA A 110 4.57 -11.86 -1.75
C ALA A 110 5.68 -10.81 -1.69
N GLN A 111 6.43 -10.78 -0.58
CA GLN A 111 7.58 -9.88 -0.45
C GLN A 111 8.67 -10.16 -1.49
N GLU A 112 8.93 -11.43 -1.80
CA GLU A 112 9.91 -11.84 -2.82
C GLU A 112 9.45 -11.51 -4.24
N GLU A 113 8.16 -11.72 -4.52
CA GLU A 113 7.55 -11.34 -5.80
C GLU A 113 7.65 -9.83 -6.03
N LEU A 114 7.36 -9.03 -5.01
CA LEU A 114 7.52 -7.58 -5.07
C LEU A 114 8.99 -7.17 -5.24
N GLN A 115 9.93 -7.80 -4.53
CA GLN A 115 11.36 -7.54 -4.72
C GLN A 115 11.82 -7.85 -6.15
N ALA A 116 11.34 -8.94 -6.75
CA ALA A 116 11.61 -9.27 -8.15
C ALA A 116 11.04 -8.23 -9.12
N LEU A 117 9.99 -7.51 -8.73
CA LEU A 117 9.41 -6.39 -9.48
C LEU A 117 10.10 -5.05 -9.19
N GLY A 118 11.19 -5.05 -8.41
CA GLY A 118 12.01 -3.87 -8.14
C GLY A 118 11.67 -3.11 -6.86
N TRP A 119 10.77 -3.63 -6.02
CA TRP A 119 10.51 -3.07 -4.69
C TRP A 119 11.72 -3.26 -3.79
N GLN A 120 12.06 -2.24 -3.02
CA GLN A 120 13.16 -2.27 -2.07
C GLN A 120 12.62 -2.58 -0.67
N GLN A 121 13.23 -3.56 -0.01
CA GLN A 121 12.87 -3.89 1.36
C GLN A 121 13.68 -3.05 2.33
N HIS A 122 12.98 -2.27 3.15
CA HIS A 122 13.51 -1.65 4.36
C HIS A 122 13.13 -2.52 5.58
N THR A 123 13.37 -2.03 6.80
CA THR A 123 13.23 -2.83 8.02
C THR A 123 11.85 -3.49 8.16
N ASP A 124 10.78 -2.74 7.89
CA ASP A 124 9.38 -3.13 8.09
C ASP A 124 8.46 -2.73 6.93
N VAL A 125 9.00 -2.21 5.83
CA VAL A 125 8.25 -1.69 4.68
C VAL A 125 8.91 -2.11 3.36
N LEU A 126 8.10 -2.45 2.37
CA LEU A 126 8.51 -2.52 0.97
C LEU A 126 8.19 -1.19 0.31
N ALA A 127 9.20 -0.54 -0.26
CA ALA A 127 9.05 0.77 -0.88
C ALA A 127 9.45 0.72 -2.36
N ARG A 128 8.83 1.57 -3.17
CA ARG A 128 9.23 1.79 -4.54
C ARG A 128 8.93 3.23 -4.96
N LEU A 129 9.94 3.93 -5.48
CA LEU A 129 9.76 5.22 -6.13
C LEU A 129 9.45 5.02 -7.61
N LEU A 130 8.33 5.58 -8.07
CA LEU A 130 7.85 5.52 -9.45
C LEU A 130 7.92 6.93 -10.07
N PRO A 131 8.25 7.05 -11.36
CA PRO A 131 8.54 8.34 -12.00
C PRO A 131 7.31 9.22 -12.20
N ASP A 132 6.11 8.64 -12.27
CA ASP A 132 4.86 9.34 -12.56
C ASP A 132 3.65 8.62 -11.96
N GLY A 133 2.51 9.32 -11.93
CA GLY A 133 1.24 8.83 -11.42
C GLY A 133 0.72 7.62 -12.20
N ALA A 134 0.96 7.53 -13.50
CA ALA A 134 0.57 6.38 -14.32
C ALA A 134 1.28 5.08 -13.88
N SER A 135 2.59 5.14 -13.70
CA SER A 135 3.43 4.03 -13.24
C SER A 135 3.07 3.64 -11.82
N ALA A 136 2.82 4.63 -10.95
CA ALA A 136 2.39 4.41 -9.57
C ALA A 136 1.01 3.74 -9.50
N ALA A 137 0.02 4.28 -10.21
CA ALA A 137 -1.33 3.72 -10.24
C ALA A 137 -1.36 2.28 -10.77
N GLN A 138 -0.55 1.98 -11.79
CA GLN A 138 -0.39 0.61 -12.28
C GLN A 138 0.22 -0.31 -11.21
N ALA A 139 1.31 0.13 -10.57
CA ALA A 139 1.97 -0.65 -9.51
C ALA A 139 1.01 -0.91 -8.33
N VAL A 140 0.26 0.11 -7.92
CA VAL A 140 -0.72 0.03 -6.84
C VAL A 140 -1.89 -0.87 -7.20
N ALA A 141 -2.51 -0.72 -8.36
CA ALA A 141 -3.59 -1.60 -8.80
C ALA A 141 -3.13 -3.07 -8.78
N ARG A 142 -1.91 -3.35 -9.24
CA ARG A 142 -1.32 -4.68 -9.19
C ARG A 142 -1.15 -5.19 -7.76
N VAL A 143 -0.60 -4.39 -6.85
CA VAL A 143 -0.47 -4.77 -5.43
C VAL A 143 -1.83 -5.04 -4.81
N LEU A 144 -2.80 -4.16 -5.02
CA LEU A 144 -4.14 -4.31 -4.45
C LEU A 144 -4.81 -5.61 -4.92
N ILE A 145 -4.72 -5.93 -6.22
CA ILE A 145 -5.37 -7.11 -6.80
C ILE A 145 -4.60 -8.40 -6.48
N GLU A 146 -3.30 -8.42 -6.75
CA GLU A 146 -2.49 -9.66 -6.75
C GLU A 146 -1.91 -9.99 -5.38
N VAL A 147 -1.61 -8.97 -4.55
CA VAL A 147 -0.93 -9.16 -3.26
C VAL A 147 -1.88 -8.98 -2.09
N LEU A 148 -2.70 -7.93 -2.13
CA LEU A 148 -3.69 -7.69 -1.07
C LEU A 148 -5.04 -8.35 -1.34
N GLU A 149 -5.15 -9.10 -2.44
CA GLU A 149 -6.33 -9.89 -2.83
C GLU A 149 -7.65 -9.09 -2.79
N VAL A 150 -7.59 -7.78 -3.06
CA VAL A 150 -8.74 -6.89 -3.00
C VAL A 150 -9.67 -7.21 -4.18
N PRO A 151 -10.92 -7.64 -3.92
CA PRO A 151 -11.83 -8.04 -4.99
C PRO A 151 -12.22 -6.86 -5.88
N HIS A 152 -12.53 -5.72 -5.27
CA HIS A 152 -13.03 -4.54 -5.97
C HIS A 152 -12.51 -3.24 -5.32
N PRO A 153 -12.19 -2.18 -6.08
CA PRO A 153 -11.65 -0.95 -5.50
C PRO A 153 -12.63 -0.23 -4.57
N ALA A 154 -13.93 -0.46 -4.72
CA ALA A 154 -14.96 0.05 -3.81
C ALA A 154 -14.90 -0.57 -2.40
N ASP A 155 -14.18 -1.68 -2.23
CA ASP A 155 -13.99 -2.33 -0.94
C ASP A 155 -12.82 -1.70 -0.14
N LEU A 156 -12.12 -0.74 -0.74
CA LEU A 156 -10.99 -0.05 -0.10
C LEU A 156 -11.48 1.02 0.86
N ASP A 157 -10.94 1.00 2.07
CA ASP A 157 -10.92 2.19 2.92
C ASP A 157 -9.79 3.11 2.48
N HIS A 158 -10.00 4.43 2.59
CA HIS A 158 -9.01 5.40 2.15
C HIS A 158 -8.90 6.59 3.09
N LEU A 159 -7.67 7.12 3.19
CA LEU A 159 -7.37 8.35 3.89
C LEU A 159 -6.46 9.22 3.03
N VAL A 160 -6.76 10.51 2.97
CA VAL A 160 -5.94 11.49 2.25
C VAL A 160 -5.47 12.55 3.24
N THR A 161 -4.17 12.84 3.24
CA THR A 161 -3.55 13.86 4.09
C THR A 161 -2.50 14.62 3.29
N SER A 162 -2.26 15.88 3.64
CA SER A 162 -1.17 16.68 3.09
C SER A 162 -0.11 16.88 4.17
N VAL A 163 1.15 16.81 3.78
CA VAL A 163 2.27 17.19 4.65
C VAL A 163 2.64 18.63 4.30
N ASP A 164 2.32 19.55 5.21
CA ASP A 164 2.69 20.98 5.13
C ASP A 164 4.21 21.22 5.14
#